data_AF-A0A383BJ37-F1
#
_entry.id   AF-A0A383BJ37-F1
#
_cell.length_a   1.000
_cell.length_b   1.000
_cell.length_c   1.000
_cell.angle_alpha   90.00
_cell.angle_beta   90.00
_cell.angle_gamma   90.00
#
_symmetry.space_group_name_H-M   'P 1'
#
loop_
_entity.id
_entity.type
_entity.pdbx_description
1 polymer ?
#
loop_
_entity_poly.entity_id
_entity_poly.type
_entity_poly.pdbx_seq_one_letter_code
_entity_poly.pdbx_strand_id
1 'polypeptide(L)'
;VSAELRWCRSATQGSGHLTEARSPRCWHHSLVVVTKEDLPKYWEFMYPVLVAVQELGDSGSNRDIIRHVVDGIPDGEEASEIVYADGKSILEDRIAWGLSYCKLGLVLERPSRGLYLLSPLGREILELGEEVARERLREVDRQVRRDDSARRKAKTAADGGQDDEPQGTEEDDSWKPALLKRLGELSPEEFEK
;
A
#
# COMPACT_ATOMS: atom_id res chain seq x y z
N VAL A 1 21.00 2.28 9.88
CA VAL A 1 21.36 1.10 9.07
C VAL A 1 20.24 0.96 8.06
N SER A 2 20.40 1.58 6.88
CA SER A 2 19.34 1.62 5.86
C SER A 2 19.22 0.25 5.21
N ALA A 3 18.06 -0.37 5.33
CA ALA A 3 17.73 -1.60 4.62
C ALA A 3 17.33 -1.22 3.19
N GLU A 4 18.22 -1.48 2.23
CA GLU A 4 17.86 -1.50 0.81
C GLU A 4 16.84 -2.63 0.59
N LEU A 5 15.58 -2.27 0.34
CA LEU A 5 14.52 -3.18 -0.10
C LEU A 5 14.89 -3.71 -1.49
N ARG A 6 15.44 -4.92 -1.52
CA ARG A 6 16.00 -5.54 -2.74
C ARG A 6 14.91 -6.35 -3.45
N TRP A 7 14.19 -5.71 -4.36
CA TRP A 7 13.24 -6.39 -5.24
C TRP A 7 14.00 -7.18 -6.32
N CYS A 8 14.32 -8.45 -6.06
CA CYS A 8 14.93 -9.34 -7.07
C CYS A 8 13.95 -10.44 -7.50
N ARG A 9 13.40 -10.33 -8.71
CA ARG A 9 12.89 -11.49 -9.46
C ARG A 9 14.05 -12.16 -10.19
N SER A 10 14.28 -13.44 -9.89
CA SER A 10 15.30 -14.28 -10.52
C SER A 10 14.91 -14.66 -11.96
N ALA A 11 15.69 -14.19 -12.94
CA ALA A 11 15.63 -14.69 -14.32
C ALA A 11 16.84 -15.60 -14.58
N THR A 12 16.58 -16.89 -14.79
CA THR A 12 17.56 -17.90 -15.20
C THR A 12 17.99 -17.68 -16.65
N GLN A 13 19.27 -17.42 -16.91
CA GLN A 13 19.84 -17.37 -18.26
C GLN A 13 20.48 -18.71 -18.64
N GLY A 14 20.03 -19.28 -19.76
CA GLY A 14 20.69 -20.35 -20.50
C GLY A 14 21.55 -19.76 -21.63
N SER A 15 22.80 -20.21 -21.69
CA SER A 15 23.91 -19.78 -22.52
C SER A 15 23.78 -20.08 -24.02
N GLY A 16 24.29 -19.19 -24.87
CA GLY A 16 24.58 -19.45 -26.28
C GLY A 16 25.54 -18.40 -26.88
N HIS A 17 26.73 -18.86 -27.24
CA HIS A 17 27.86 -18.13 -27.84
C HIS A 17 27.50 -17.28 -29.08
N LEU A 18 28.09 -16.09 -29.22
CA LEU A 18 28.46 -15.51 -30.53
C LEU A 18 29.51 -14.40 -30.40
N THR A 19 30.40 -14.41 -31.38
CA THR A 19 31.66 -13.67 -31.53
C THR A 19 31.50 -12.18 -31.81
N GLU A 20 32.57 -11.48 -31.41
CA GLU A 20 32.87 -10.05 -31.44
C GLU A 20 32.67 -9.32 -32.78
N ALA A 21 32.01 -8.15 -32.74
CA ALA A 21 32.22 -7.04 -33.67
C ALA A 21 31.93 -5.70 -32.95
N ARG A 22 32.97 -4.85 -32.86
CA ARG A 22 32.92 -3.48 -32.33
C ARG A 22 32.01 -2.59 -33.19
N SER A 23 31.04 -1.93 -32.56
CA SER A 23 30.36 -0.73 -33.06
C SER A 23 30.30 0.34 -31.96
N PRO A 24 30.53 1.64 -32.26
CA PRO A 24 30.55 2.68 -31.24
C PRO A 24 29.15 3.28 -31.01
N ARG A 25 28.78 3.37 -29.73
CA ARG A 25 27.72 4.24 -29.17
C ARG A 25 26.29 3.87 -29.53
N CYS A 26 25.71 3.02 -28.70
CA CYS A 26 24.32 3.13 -28.28
C CYS A 26 24.26 2.71 -26.81
N TRP A 27 23.90 3.66 -25.95
CA TRP A 27 23.50 3.36 -24.59
C TRP A 27 22.33 2.39 -24.70
N HIS A 28 22.57 1.11 -24.45
CA HIS A 28 21.49 0.18 -24.15
C HIS A 28 21.04 0.52 -22.73
N HIS A 29 20.32 1.64 -22.58
CA HIS A 29 19.33 1.68 -21.53
C HIS A 29 18.36 0.58 -21.93
N SER A 30 18.36 -0.53 -21.20
CA SER A 30 17.34 -1.54 -21.37
C SER A 30 16.02 -0.85 -21.01
N LEU A 31 15.35 -0.29 -22.02
CA LEU A 31 14.02 0.25 -21.90
C LEU A 31 13.10 -0.95 -21.67
N VAL A 32 13.07 -1.43 -20.44
CA VAL A 32 12.00 -2.31 -19.98
C VAL A 32 10.77 -1.41 -19.97
N VAL A 33 9.98 -1.49 -21.03
CA VAL A 33 8.67 -0.84 -21.08
C VAL A 33 7.81 -1.54 -20.05
N VAL A 34 7.59 -0.89 -18.91
CA VAL A 34 6.70 -1.40 -17.86
C VAL A 34 5.27 -1.27 -18.35
N THR A 35 4.52 -2.37 -18.36
CA THR A 35 3.11 -2.39 -18.73
C THR A 35 2.22 -2.60 -17.51
N LYS A 36 0.90 -2.40 -17.67
CA LYS A 36 -0.09 -2.61 -16.59
C LYS A 36 -0.04 -4.01 -16.00
N GLU A 37 0.27 -5.00 -16.83
CA GLU A 37 0.39 -6.42 -16.49
C GLU A 37 1.61 -6.69 -15.60
N ASP A 38 2.67 -5.91 -15.77
CA ASP A 38 3.92 -6.02 -15.01
C ASP A 38 3.82 -5.43 -13.60
N LEU A 39 2.88 -4.48 -13.39
CA LEU A 39 2.64 -3.89 -12.09
C LEU A 39 2.19 -4.96 -11.07
N PRO A 40 2.69 -4.93 -9.82
CA PRO A 40 2.23 -5.81 -8.76
C PRO A 40 0.74 -5.68 -8.48
N LYS A 41 0.09 -6.74 -8.03
CA LYS A 41 -1.31 -6.69 -7.58
C LYS A 41 -1.41 -6.01 -6.22
N TYR A 42 -2.61 -5.53 -5.87
CA TYR A 42 -2.82 -4.78 -4.63
C TYR A 42 -2.33 -5.51 -3.37
N TRP A 43 -2.50 -6.83 -3.31
CA TRP A 43 -2.12 -7.64 -2.14
C TRP A 43 -0.60 -7.75 -1.96
N GLU A 44 0.18 -7.51 -3.03
CA GLU A 44 1.65 -7.45 -2.94
C GLU A 44 2.13 -6.17 -2.24
N PHE A 45 1.29 -5.12 -2.22
CA PHE A 45 1.56 -3.85 -1.53
C PHE A 45 1.17 -3.83 -0.05
N MET A 46 0.48 -4.86 0.46
CA MET A 46 0.12 -4.89 1.88
C MET A 46 1.35 -4.79 2.79
N TYR A 47 2.42 -5.52 2.49
CA TYR A 47 3.65 -5.46 3.28
C TYR A 47 4.37 -4.10 3.15
N PRO A 48 4.68 -3.59 1.93
CA PRO A 48 5.25 -2.24 1.77
C PRO A 48 4.46 -1.13 2.47
N VAL A 49 3.13 -1.24 2.49
CA VAL A 49 2.29 -0.29 3.21
C VAL A 49 2.53 -0.32 4.73
N LEU A 50 2.64 -1.51 5.34
CA LEU A 50 2.95 -1.59 6.77
C LEU A 50 4.33 -1.01 7.09
N VAL A 51 5.32 -1.31 6.25
CA VAL A 51 6.67 -0.75 6.36
C VAL A 51 6.65 0.77 6.26
N ALA A 52 5.94 1.32 5.27
CA ALA A 52 5.81 2.76 5.10
C ALA A 52 5.16 3.44 6.32
N VAL A 53 4.10 2.86 6.89
CA VAL A 53 3.47 3.41 8.12
C VAL A 53 4.44 3.36 9.29
N GLN A 54 5.22 2.29 9.45
CA GLN A 54 6.23 2.19 10.50
C GLN A 54 7.33 3.25 10.33
N GLU A 55 7.85 3.42 9.11
CA GLU A 55 8.91 4.39 8.80
C GLU A 55 8.45 5.85 8.94
N LEU A 56 7.16 6.12 8.77
CA LEU A 56 6.54 7.42 9.03
C LEU A 56 6.26 7.69 10.53
N GLY A 57 6.63 6.77 11.42
CA GLY A 57 6.45 6.91 12.87
C GLY A 57 5.16 6.28 13.39
N ASP A 58 4.85 5.06 12.93
CA ASP A 58 3.65 4.27 13.27
C ASP A 58 2.30 4.92 12.91
N SER A 59 2.33 6.03 12.19
CA SER A 59 1.13 6.71 11.68
C SER A 59 1.45 7.46 10.39
N GLY A 60 0.45 7.62 9.53
CA GLY A 60 0.64 8.34 8.28
C GLY A 60 -0.67 8.69 7.59
N SER A 61 -0.65 9.77 6.80
CA SER A 61 -1.76 10.07 5.91
C SER A 61 -1.74 9.14 4.70
N ASN A 62 -2.90 8.89 4.08
CA ASN A 62 -3.01 8.05 2.88
C ASN A 62 -2.05 8.53 1.78
N ARG A 63 -1.98 9.85 1.57
CA ARG A 63 -1.09 10.45 0.58
C ARG A 63 0.37 10.19 0.91
N ASP A 64 0.76 10.39 2.16
CA ASP A 64 2.17 10.26 2.56
C ASP A 64 2.59 8.78 2.52
N ILE A 65 1.72 7.86 2.93
CA ILE A 65 1.95 6.42 2.83
C ILE A 65 2.09 5.98 1.37
N ILE A 66 1.15 6.36 0.49
CA ILE A 66 1.22 6.00 -0.93
C ILE A 66 2.51 6.53 -1.55
N ARG A 67 2.84 7.80 -1.31
CA ARG A 67 4.06 8.42 -1.80
C ARG A 67 5.30 7.67 -1.32
N HIS A 68 5.37 7.37 -0.03
CA HIS A 68 6.50 6.64 0.55
C HIS A 68 6.68 5.25 -0.07
N VAL A 69 5.57 4.54 -0.34
CA VAL A 69 5.62 3.24 -1.04
C VAL A 69 6.10 3.41 -2.48
N VAL A 70 5.64 4.43 -3.21
CA VAL A 70 6.09 4.72 -4.59
C VAL A 70 7.58 5.04 -4.62
N ASP A 71 8.04 5.92 -3.73
CA ASP A 71 9.45 6.34 -3.63
C ASP A 71 10.38 5.16 -3.29
N GLY A 72 9.85 4.13 -2.62
CA GLY A 72 10.57 2.88 -2.29
C GLY A 72 10.61 1.84 -3.41
N ILE A 73 9.87 2.03 -4.50
CA ILE A 73 9.83 1.11 -5.65
C ILE A 73 10.81 1.59 -6.72
N PRO A 74 11.69 0.71 -7.25
CA PRO A 74 12.50 1.04 -8.42
C PRO A 74 11.63 1.46 -9.59
N ASP A 75 11.95 2.60 -10.21
CA ASP A 75 11.19 3.21 -11.31
C ASP A 75 9.71 3.48 -10.92
N GLY A 76 9.45 3.75 -9.64
CA GLY A 76 8.10 3.96 -9.09
C GLY A 76 7.40 5.20 -9.64
N GLU A 77 8.14 6.27 -9.93
CA GLU A 77 7.60 7.48 -10.57
C GLU A 77 7.13 7.16 -12.00
N GLU A 78 7.98 6.51 -12.80
CA GLU A 78 7.65 6.09 -14.17
C GLU A 78 6.50 5.08 -14.19
N ALA A 79 6.49 4.12 -13.26
CA ALA A 79 5.39 3.17 -13.10
C ALA A 79 4.07 3.86 -12.71
N SER A 80 4.13 5.03 -12.05
CA SER A 80 2.95 5.83 -11.72
C SER A 80 2.34 6.54 -12.93
N GLU A 81 3.10 6.74 -14.01
CA GLU A 81 2.60 7.28 -15.28
C GLU A 81 1.71 6.28 -16.05
N ILE A 82 1.70 5.00 -15.64
CA ILE A 82 0.76 4.01 -16.18
C ILE A 82 -0.63 4.27 -15.56
N VAL A 83 -1.50 4.87 -16.36
CA VAL A 83 -2.83 5.33 -15.94
C VAL A 83 -3.98 4.52 -16.54
N TYR A 84 -5.13 4.53 -15.87
CA TYR A 84 -6.41 4.14 -16.46
C TYR A 84 -6.88 5.17 -17.51
N ALA A 85 -7.98 4.87 -18.20
CA ALA A 85 -8.54 5.76 -19.22
C ALA A 85 -9.01 7.12 -18.67
N ASP A 86 -9.30 7.21 -17.37
CA ASP A 86 -9.69 8.44 -16.67
C ASP A 86 -8.49 9.26 -16.14
N GLY A 87 -7.26 8.80 -16.38
CA GLY A 87 -6.03 9.48 -15.97
C GLY A 87 -5.54 9.14 -14.57
N LYS A 88 -6.22 8.26 -13.82
CA LYS A 88 -5.76 7.83 -12.49
C LYS A 88 -4.61 6.83 -12.61
N SER A 89 -3.54 7.02 -11.82
CA SER A 89 -2.42 6.06 -11.74
C SER A 89 -2.89 4.69 -11.27
N ILE A 90 -2.54 3.65 -12.03
CA ILE A 90 -2.86 2.25 -11.68
C ILE A 90 -2.02 1.81 -10.48
N LEU A 91 -0.76 2.24 -10.39
CA LEU A 91 0.13 1.87 -9.29
C LEU A 91 -0.39 2.42 -7.96
N GLU A 92 -0.62 3.74 -7.89
CA GLU A 92 -1.14 4.39 -6.68
C GLU A 92 -2.50 3.82 -6.26
N ASP A 93 -3.38 3.53 -7.22
CA ASP A 93 -4.68 2.89 -6.95
C ASP A 93 -4.49 1.52 -6.30
N ARG A 94 -3.57 0.68 -6.81
CA ARG A 94 -3.28 -0.63 -6.22
C ARG A 94 -2.65 -0.52 -4.84
N ILE A 95 -1.82 0.48 -4.57
CA ILE A 95 -1.28 0.75 -3.23
C ILE A 95 -2.43 1.14 -2.28
N ALA A 96 -3.33 2.04 -2.72
CA ALA A 96 -4.51 2.44 -1.94
C ALA A 96 -5.44 1.26 -1.62
N TRP A 97 -5.58 0.30 -2.55
CA TRP A 97 -6.29 -0.96 -2.29
C TRP A 97 -5.56 -1.83 -1.28
N GLY A 98 -4.23 -1.96 -1.36
CA GLY A 98 -3.41 -2.64 -0.35
C GLY A 98 -3.64 -2.05 1.05
N LEU A 99 -3.58 -0.72 1.17
CA LEU A 99 -3.87 0.02 2.40
C LEU A 99 -5.28 -0.25 2.94
N SER A 100 -6.28 -0.29 2.06
CA SER A 100 -7.66 -0.60 2.43
C SER A 100 -7.80 -2.03 2.98
N TYR A 101 -7.09 -2.99 2.38
CA TYR A 101 -7.10 -4.38 2.86
C TYR A 101 -6.33 -4.57 4.16
N CYS A 102 -5.27 -3.81 4.40
CA CYS A 102 -4.59 -3.77 5.70
C CYS A 102 -5.52 -3.26 6.81
N LYS A 103 -6.34 -2.24 6.52
CA LYS A 103 -7.39 -1.78 7.46
C LYS A 103 -8.48 -2.82 7.67
N LEU A 104 -8.98 -3.45 6.60
CA LEU A 104 -10.03 -4.47 6.72
C LEU A 104 -9.54 -5.70 7.48
N GLY A 105 -8.26 -6.03 7.34
CA GLY A 105 -7.58 -7.11 8.06
C GLY A 105 -7.15 -6.76 9.47
N LEU A 106 -7.48 -5.56 9.98
CA LEU A 106 -7.15 -5.09 11.34
C LEU A 106 -5.65 -5.01 11.65
N VAL A 107 -4.79 -5.08 10.63
CA VAL A 107 -3.34 -4.85 10.77
C VAL A 107 -3.00 -3.35 10.74
N LEU A 108 -3.94 -2.52 10.28
CA LEU A 108 -3.93 -1.07 10.44
C LEU A 108 -5.25 -0.60 11.06
N GLU A 109 -5.16 0.45 11.86
CA GLU A 109 -6.28 1.20 12.38
C GLU A 109 -6.50 2.48 11.56
N ARG A 110 -7.73 3.00 11.55
CA ARG A 110 -8.09 4.23 10.84
C ARG A 110 -8.90 5.15 11.76
N PRO A 111 -8.25 5.93 12.64
CA PRO A 111 -8.95 6.78 13.61
C PRO A 111 -9.70 7.95 12.95
N SER A 112 -9.25 8.42 11.78
CA SER A 112 -9.94 9.44 11.01
C SER A 112 -9.76 9.23 9.51
N ARG A 113 -10.58 9.88 8.68
CA ARG A 113 -10.51 9.74 7.23
C ARG A 113 -9.12 10.11 6.72
N GLY A 114 -8.49 9.15 6.02
CA GLY A 114 -7.19 9.35 5.40
C GLY A 114 -6.01 9.30 6.36
N LEU A 115 -6.21 9.00 7.65
CA LEU A 115 -5.14 8.78 8.62
C LEU A 115 -5.12 7.30 9.03
N TYR A 116 -3.95 6.68 8.97
CA TYR A 116 -3.76 5.28 9.33
C TYR A 116 -2.72 5.14 10.42
N LEU A 117 -2.96 4.22 11.34
CA LEU A 117 -2.07 3.89 12.46
C LEU A 117 -1.72 2.40 12.40
N LEU A 118 -0.48 2.08 12.76
CA LEU A 118 -0.05 0.70 12.87
C LEU A 118 -0.68 0.05 14.11
N SER A 119 -1.41 -1.04 13.91
CA SER A 119 -2.06 -1.76 15.01
C SER A 119 -1.03 -2.66 15.74
N PRO A 120 -1.34 -3.17 16.95
CA PRO A 120 -0.49 -4.17 17.62
C PRO A 120 -0.23 -5.40 16.73
N LEU A 121 -1.26 -5.90 16.05
CA LEU A 121 -1.13 -7.01 15.10
C LEU A 121 -0.22 -6.65 13.92
N GLY A 122 -0.33 -5.42 13.40
CA GLY A 122 0.56 -4.93 12.34
C GLY A 122 2.02 -4.91 12.76
N ARG A 123 2.31 -4.44 13.99
CA ARG A 123 3.65 -4.47 14.58
C ARG A 123 4.18 -5.89 14.73
N GLU A 124 3.39 -6.79 15.32
CA GLU A 124 3.75 -8.20 15.46
C GLU A 124 4.08 -8.85 14.12
N ILE A 125 3.32 -8.57 13.06
CA ILE A 125 3.57 -9.10 11.71
C ILE A 125 4.91 -8.60 11.16
N LEU A 126 5.26 -7.31 11.34
CA LEU A 126 6.54 -6.76 10.86
C LEU A 126 7.75 -7.38 11.58
N GLU A 127 7.59 -7.80 12.83
CA GLU A 127 8.65 -8.46 13.60
C GLU A 127 8.98 -9.89 13.12
N LEU A 128 8.10 -10.53 12.34
CA LEU A 128 8.28 -11.90 11.83
C LEU A 128 9.35 -12.02 10.72
N GLY A 129 9.85 -10.89 10.21
CA GLY A 129 10.68 -10.84 9.00
C GLY A 129 9.86 -10.88 7.72
N GLU A 130 10.41 -10.33 6.63
CA GLU A 130 9.65 -10.02 5.41
C GLU A 130 8.89 -11.20 4.82
N GLU A 131 9.54 -12.35 4.63
CA GLU A 131 8.93 -13.49 3.94
C GLU A 131 7.71 -14.03 4.72
N VAL A 132 7.86 -14.17 6.05
CA VAL A 132 6.80 -14.66 6.94
C VAL A 132 5.71 -13.60 7.08
N ALA A 133 6.07 -12.32 7.17
CA ALA A 133 5.12 -11.22 7.22
C ALA A 133 4.23 -11.18 5.96
N ARG A 134 4.82 -11.34 4.78
CA ARG A 134 4.09 -11.43 3.50
C ARG A 134 3.16 -12.63 3.46
N GLU A 135 3.58 -13.79 3.94
CA GLU A 135 2.71 -14.97 4.05
C GLU A 135 1.53 -14.72 4.99
N ARG A 136 1.78 -14.11 6.15
CA ARG A 136 0.72 -13.73 7.10
C ARG A 136 -0.28 -12.74 6.49
N LEU A 137 0.20 -11.73 5.79
CA LEU A 137 -0.66 -10.75 5.12
C LEU A 137 -1.48 -11.38 3.98
N ARG A 138 -0.96 -12.40 3.29
CA ARG A 138 -1.75 -13.20 2.33
C ARG A 138 -2.89 -13.97 3.02
N GLU A 139 -2.68 -14.52 4.21
CA GLU A 139 -3.79 -15.14 4.95
C GLU A 139 -4.81 -14.10 5.41
N VAL A 140 -4.36 -12.94 5.88
CA VAL A 140 -5.24 -11.81 6.22
C VAL A 140 -6.10 -11.40 5.01
N ASP A 141 -5.51 -11.23 3.83
CA ASP A 141 -6.26 -10.96 2.59
C ASP A 141 -7.30 -12.06 2.28
N ARG A 142 -6.92 -13.34 2.41
CA ARG A 142 -7.85 -14.46 2.23
C ARG A 142 -9.02 -14.39 3.20
N GLN A 143 -8.77 -14.09 4.47
CA GLN A 143 -9.80 -13.97 5.48
C GLN A 143 -10.75 -12.81 5.19
N VAL A 144 -10.23 -11.62 4.89
CA VAL A 144 -11.02 -10.45 4.50
C VAL A 144 -11.95 -10.78 3.33
N ARG A 145 -11.44 -11.44 2.28
CA ARG A 145 -12.27 -11.83 1.12
C ARG A 145 -13.32 -12.88 1.46
N ARG A 146 -13.02 -13.84 2.33
CA ARG A 146 -14.00 -14.84 2.80
C ARG A 146 -15.14 -14.17 3.58
N ASP A 147 -14.79 -13.27 4.50
CA ASP A 147 -15.76 -12.56 5.33
C ASP A 147 -16.63 -11.62 4.50
N ASP A 148 -16.04 -10.94 3.52
CA ASP A 148 -16.78 -10.11 2.57
C ASP A 148 -17.75 -10.93 1.72
N SER A 149 -17.31 -12.08 1.19
CA SER A 149 -18.18 -12.99 0.44
C SER A 149 -19.32 -13.53 1.30
N ALA A 150 -19.04 -13.93 2.55
CA ALA A 150 -20.05 -14.39 3.49
C ALA A 150 -21.08 -13.29 3.81
N ARG A 151 -20.61 -12.06 4.05
CA ARG A 151 -21.47 -10.88 4.29
C ARG A 151 -22.37 -10.59 3.10
N ARG A 152 -21.83 -10.61 1.88
CA ARG A 152 -22.62 -10.42 0.65
C ARG A 152 -23.67 -11.50 0.47
N LYS A 153 -23.32 -12.78 0.68
CA LYS A 153 -24.29 -13.89 0.62
C LYS A 153 -25.40 -13.76 1.65
N ALA A 154 -25.06 -13.36 2.87
CA ALA A 154 -26.06 -13.08 3.91
C ALA A 154 -26.97 -11.90 3.54
N LYS A 155 -26.40 -10.82 2.95
CA LYS A 155 -27.19 -9.68 2.44
C LYS A 155 -28.14 -10.11 1.33
N THR A 156 -27.69 -10.85 0.32
CA THR A 156 -28.54 -11.32 -0.79
C THR A 156 -29.62 -12.31 -0.33
N ALA A 157 -29.37 -13.09 0.72
CA ALA A 157 -30.38 -13.98 1.29
C ALA A 157 -31.41 -13.23 2.17
N ALA A 158 -31.02 -12.10 2.75
CA ALA A 158 -31.89 -11.27 3.61
C ALA A 158 -32.65 -10.19 2.82
N ASP A 159 -32.12 -9.74 1.69
CA ASP A 159 -32.62 -8.61 0.92
C ASP A 159 -32.63 -8.97 -0.56
N GLY A 160 -33.85 -9.10 -1.10
CA GLY A 160 -34.08 -9.21 -2.54
C GLY A 160 -33.77 -7.89 -3.22
N GLY A 161 -32.47 -7.61 -3.43
CA GLY A 161 -31.96 -6.59 -4.34
C GLY A 161 -31.92 -5.16 -3.79
N GLN A 162 -30.78 -4.75 -3.24
CA GLN A 162 -30.24 -3.42 -3.48
C GLN A 162 -28.71 -3.40 -3.37
N ASP A 163 -28.07 -3.08 -4.48
CA ASP A 163 -26.63 -2.79 -4.58
C ASP A 163 -26.32 -1.54 -3.75
N ASP A 164 -25.66 -1.74 -2.61
CA ASP A 164 -24.93 -0.66 -1.94
C ASP A 164 -23.53 -0.66 -2.52
N GLU A 165 -23.33 0.22 -3.49
CA GLU A 165 -22.03 0.79 -3.82
C GLU A 165 -21.48 1.50 -2.57
N PRO A 166 -20.18 1.39 -2.23
CA PRO A 166 -19.64 2.01 -1.03
C PRO A 166 -19.61 3.54 -1.23
N GLN A 167 -20.72 4.20 -0.90
CA GLN A 167 -20.79 5.65 -0.78
C GLN A 167 -19.85 6.10 0.34
N GLY A 168 -18.93 6.99 -0.02
CA GLY A 168 -18.09 7.68 0.95
C GLY A 168 -18.97 8.43 1.94
N THR A 169 -18.94 7.99 3.20
CA THR A 169 -19.63 8.67 4.29
C THR A 169 -18.94 10.01 4.54
N GLU A 170 -19.67 11.11 4.33
CA GLU A 170 -19.32 12.40 4.90
C GLU A 170 -19.46 12.27 6.43
N GLU A 171 -18.38 12.54 7.16
CA GLU A 171 -18.37 12.49 8.62
C GLU A 171 -18.28 13.89 9.20
N ASP A 172 -19.08 14.10 10.25
CA ASP A 172 -19.28 15.33 10.99
C ASP A 172 -17.99 15.77 11.72
N ASP A 173 -17.48 16.92 11.31
CA ASP A 173 -16.27 17.58 11.82
C ASP A 173 -16.49 18.35 13.13
N SER A 174 -17.64 18.18 13.79
CA SER A 174 -18.03 18.89 15.03
C SER A 174 -17.03 18.75 16.18
N TRP A 175 -16.17 17.73 16.17
CA TRP A 175 -15.14 17.50 17.19
C TRP A 175 -13.84 18.32 17.01
N LYS A 176 -13.53 18.78 15.79
CA LYS A 176 -12.31 19.55 15.47
C LYS A 176 -12.08 20.79 16.35
N PRO A 177 -13.08 21.66 16.62
CA PRO A 177 -12.87 22.82 17.47
C PRO A 177 -12.50 22.46 18.92
N ALA A 178 -13.00 21.34 19.44
CA ALA A 178 -12.67 20.88 20.79
C ALA A 178 -11.21 20.39 20.88
N LEU A 179 -10.71 19.69 19.84
CA LEU A 179 -9.31 19.27 19.76
C LEU A 179 -8.36 20.47 19.65
N LEU A 180 -8.65 21.42 18.75
CA LEU A 180 -7.78 22.58 18.54
C LEU A 180 -7.64 23.44 19.79
N LYS A 181 -8.72 23.57 20.57
CA LYS A 181 -8.67 24.25 21.87
C LYS A 181 -7.72 23.54 22.83
N ARG A 182 -7.83 22.22 22.96
CA ARG A 182 -6.95 21.42 23.83
C ARG A 182 -5.49 21.49 23.38
N LEU A 183 -5.23 21.44 22.08
CA LEU A 183 -3.88 21.53 21.53
C LEU A 183 -3.23 22.90 21.79
N GLY A 184 -4.01 23.98 21.70
CA GLY A 184 -3.52 25.33 22.00
C GLY A 184 -3.29 25.63 23.49
N GLU A 185 -3.78 24.78 24.39
CA GLU A 185 -3.55 24.88 25.83
C GLU A 185 -2.24 24.20 26.26
N LEU A 186 -1.64 23.36 25.40
CA LEU A 186 -0.36 22.69 25.68
C LEU A 186 0.82 23.64 25.47
N SER A 187 1.80 23.57 26.37
CA SER A 187 3.01 24.39 26.27
C SER A 187 4.01 23.79 25.27
N PRO A 188 4.86 24.60 24.61
CA PRO A 188 5.89 24.08 23.71
C PRO A 188 6.82 23.04 24.35
N GLU A 189 7.07 23.14 25.66
CA GLU A 189 7.89 22.20 26.43
C GLU A 189 7.29 20.78 26.51
N GLU A 190 5.98 20.63 26.30
CA GLU A 190 5.29 19.33 26.29
C GLU A 190 5.43 18.59 24.95
N PHE A 191 5.84 19.27 23.88
CA PHE A 191 6.06 18.66 22.56
C PHE A 191 7.49 18.14 22.36
N GLU A 192 8.44 18.48 23.24
CA GLU A 192 9.86 18.12 23.10
C GLU A 192 10.30 16.91 23.96
N LYS A 193 9.39 15.96 24.19
CA LYS A 193 9.70 14.67 24.86
C LYS A 193 9.43 13.46 24.00
#